data_AF-X1N0V3-F1
#
_entry.id   AF-X1N0V3-F1
#
_cell.length_a   1.000
_cell.length_b   1.000
_cell.length_c   1.000
_cell.angle_alpha   90.00
_cell.angle_beta   90.00
_cell.angle_gamma   90.00
#
_symmetry.space_group_name_H-M   'P 1'
#
loop_
_entity.id
_entity.type
_entity.pdbx_description
1 polymer ?
#
loop_
_entity_poly.entity_id
_entity_poly.type
_entity_poly.pdbx_seq_one_letter_code
_entity_poly.pdbx_strand_id
1 'polypeptide(L)' 'MAVRSEELGDSGTLMYPSRIKLQYTWHVGKVGSRFYREIKDNCKIWGTKCPQCERVYLPPRDTCPRCFCDIDEWVEVG' A
#
# COMPACT_ATOMS: atom_id res chain seq x y z
N MET A 1 -26.38 1.89 -19.54
CA MET A 1 -25.38 1.76 -20.63
C MET A 1 -25.29 0.28 -20.97
N ALA A 2 -25.82 -0.15 -22.12
CA ALA A 2 -25.80 -1.54 -22.52
C ALA A 2 -24.39 -1.89 -23.03
N VAL A 3 -23.73 -2.87 -22.40
CA VAL A 3 -22.47 -3.40 -22.93
C VAL A 3 -22.80 -4.36 -24.07
N ARG A 4 -22.25 -4.11 -25.26
CA ARG A 4 -22.38 -5.01 -26.41
C ARG A 4 -21.48 -6.22 -26.19
N SER A 5 -22.02 -7.42 -26.42
CA SER A 5 -21.22 -8.64 -26.57
C SER A 5 -20.53 -8.65 -27.93
N GLU A 6 -19.28 -9.09 -27.97
CA GLU A 6 -18.45 -9.22 -29.17
C GLU A 6 -18.02 -10.69 -29.31
N GLU A 7 -17.88 -11.21 -30.53
CA GLU A 7 -17.33 -12.56 -30.71
C GLU A 7 -15.80 -12.54 -30.52
N LEU A 8 -15.29 -13.55 -29.81
CA LEU A 8 -13.86 -13.78 -29.66
C LEU A 8 -13.31 -14.41 -30.94
N GLY A 9 -13.00 -13.59 -31.94
CA GLY A 9 -12.55 -14.09 -33.24
C GLY A 9 -13.67 -14.81 -33.98
N ASP A 10 -13.38 -15.98 -34.56
CA ASP A 10 -14.32 -16.80 -35.37
C ASP A 10 -14.65 -18.14 -34.69
N SER A 11 -14.54 -18.19 -33.35
CA SER A 11 -14.69 -19.42 -32.56
C SER A 11 -16.12 -19.68 -32.08
N GLY A 12 -17.10 -18.85 -32.47
CA GLY A 12 -18.47 -18.92 -31.96
C GLY A 12 -18.62 -18.54 -30.49
N THR A 13 -17.59 -17.98 -29.86
CA THR A 13 -17.56 -17.67 -28.43
C THR A 13 -17.89 -16.20 -28.19
N LEU A 14 -18.98 -15.93 -27.47
CA LEU A 14 -19.39 -14.56 -27.12
C LEU A 14 -18.61 -14.04 -25.91
N MET A 15 -17.86 -12.96 -26.10
CA MET A 15 -17.23 -12.17 -25.05
C MET A 15 -18.18 -11.07 -24.59
N TYR A 16 -18.44 -11.05 -23.28
CA TYR A 16 -19.20 -9.98 -22.64
C TYR A 16 -18.24 -9.14 -21.77
N PRO A 17 -17.92 -7.89 -22.17
CA PRO A 17 -17.07 -7.02 -21.37
C PRO A 17 -17.73 -6.78 -20.00
N SER A 18 -17.09 -7.22 -18.92
CA SER A 18 -17.55 -6.95 -17.56
C SER A 18 -16.41 -6.35 -16.74
N ARG A 19 -16.74 -5.42 -15.84
CA ARG A 19 -15.81 -4.96 -14.80
C ARG A 19 -16.12 -5.71 -13.52
N ILE A 20 -15.22 -6.61 -13.14
CA ILE A 20 -15.28 -7.26 -11.83
C ILE A 20 -14.87 -6.22 -10.78
N LYS A 21 -15.84 -5.75 -9.99
CA LYS A 21 -15.59 -4.95 -8.79
C LYS A 21 -15.78 -5.84 -7.57
N LEU A 22 -14.68 -6.38 -7.08
CA LEU A 22 -14.64 -7.13 -5.83
C LEU A 22 -14.41 -6.17 -4.67
N GLN A 23 -15.13 -6.37 -3.56
CA GLN A 23 -14.86 -5.65 -2.31
C GLN A 23 -13.64 -6.30 -1.64
N TYR A 24 -12.60 -5.51 -1.41
CA TYR A 24 -11.39 -5.97 -0.73
C TYR A 24 -11.17 -5.15 0.53
N THR A 25 -10.84 -5.84 1.62
CA THR A 25 -10.33 -5.21 2.83
C THR A 25 -8.80 -5.27 2.78
N TRP A 26 -8.15 -4.10 2.79
CA TRP A 26 -6.69 -4.00 2.79
C TRP A 26 -6.19 -3.83 4.21
N HIS A 27 -5.30 -4.71 4.65
CA HIS A 27 -4.56 -4.53 5.89
C HIS A 27 -3.30 -3.71 5.60
N VAL A 28 -3.12 -2.59 6.32
CA VAL A 28 -1.96 -1.69 6.18
C VAL A 28 -0.69 -2.22 6.86
N GLY A 29 -0.74 -3.41 7.45
CA GLY A 29 0.40 -4.05 8.14
C GLY A 29 0.79 -3.35 9.45
N LYS A 30 1.82 -3.88 10.13
CA LYS A 30 2.29 -3.41 11.45
C LYS A 30 2.71 -1.94 11.43
N VAL A 31 3.54 -1.55 10.45
CA VAL A 31 4.11 -0.19 10.34
C VAL A 31 3.02 0.83 10.04
N GLY A 32 2.23 0.60 9.00
CA GLY A 32 1.12 1.49 8.64
C GLY A 32 0.07 1.60 9.74
N SER A 33 -0.26 0.48 10.42
CA SER A 33 -1.21 0.48 11.54
C SER A 33 -0.72 1.32 12.72
N ARG A 34 0.59 1.35 13.02
CA ARG A 34 1.13 2.25 14.05
C ARG A 34 1.07 3.69 13.57
N PHE A 35 1.55 3.98 12.36
CA PHE A 35 1.57 5.33 11.80
C PHE A 35 0.20 6.02 11.85
N TYR A 36 -0.85 5.35 11.36
CA TYR A 36 -2.19 5.92 11.38
C TYR A 36 -2.79 6.05 12.79
N ARG A 37 -2.49 5.11 13.70
CA ARG A 37 -2.94 5.22 15.11
C ARG A 37 -2.27 6.39 15.82
N GLU A 38 -0.97 6.60 15.62
CA GLU A 38 -0.26 7.74 16.24
C GLU A 38 -0.80 9.09 15.75
N ILE A 39 -1.14 9.20 14.47
CA ILE A 39 -1.76 10.41 13.93
C ILE A 39 -3.16 10.62 14.54
N LYS A 40 -3.98 9.57 14.57
CA LYS A 40 -5.36 9.63 15.02
C LYS A 40 -5.48 9.91 16.53
N ASP A 41 -4.71 9.18 17.32
CA ASP A 41 -4.89 9.10 18.77
C ASP A 41 -3.98 10.08 19.51
N ASN A 42 -2.79 10.39 18.95
CA ASN A 42 -1.78 11.23 19.61
C ASN A 42 -1.46 12.54 18.86
N CYS A 43 -2.02 12.76 17.66
CA CYS A 43 -1.66 13.89 16.78
C CYS A 43 -0.16 13.97 16.47
N LYS A 44 0.54 12.83 16.48
CA LYS A 44 2.00 12.74 16.25
C LYS A 44 2.31 12.14 14.90
N ILE A 45 3.32 12.69 14.23
CA ILE A 45 3.84 12.15 12.98
C ILE A 45 5.13 11.42 13.27
N TRP A 46 5.16 10.13 12.95
CA TRP A 46 6.34 9.30 13.11
C TRP A 46 6.90 8.83 11.77
N GLY A 47 8.22 8.87 11.64
CA GLY A 47 8.98 8.22 10.58
C GLY A 47 9.82 7.06 11.12
N THR A 48 10.48 6.32 10.23
CA THR A 48 11.47 5.30 10.60
C THR A 48 12.85 5.65 10.08
N LYS A 49 13.89 5.48 10.91
CA LYS A 49 15.28 5.85 10.58
C LYS A 49 16.10 4.59 10.26
N CYS A 50 16.68 4.53 9.07
CA CYS A 50 17.55 3.41 8.70
C CYS A 50 18.86 3.44 9.51
N PRO A 51 19.26 2.32 10.16
CA PRO A 51 20.48 2.30 10.97
C PRO A 51 21.76 2.39 10.14
N GLN A 52 21.73 2.03 8.85
CA GLN A 52 22.92 1.98 8.00
C GLN A 52 23.17 3.25 7.19
N CYS A 53 22.11 3.88 6.66
CA CYS A 53 22.24 5.11 5.86
C CYS A 53 21.66 6.36 6.53
N GLU A 54 21.14 6.21 7.75
CA GLU A 54 20.60 7.27 8.61
C GLU A 54 19.44 8.09 8.05
N ARG A 55 18.89 7.67 6.91
CA ARG A 55 17.74 8.32 6.30
C ARG A 55 16.47 8.04 7.09
N VAL A 56 15.69 9.08 7.27
CA VAL A 56 14.34 9.01 7.85
C VAL A 56 13.32 8.89 6.72
N TYR A 57 12.40 7.93 6.83
CA TYR A 57 11.34 7.68 5.88
C TYR A 57 9.98 8.15 6.41
N LEU A 58 9.25 8.89 5.57
CA LEU A 58 7.88 9.29 5.77
C LEU A 58 7.11 9.11 4.45
N PRO A 59 6.05 8.27 4.38
CA PRO A 59 5.54 7.38 5.42
C PRO A 59 6.58 6.35 5.92
N PRO A 60 6.49 5.89 7.18
CA PRO A 60 7.44 4.94 7.76
C PRO A 60 7.43 3.59 7.04
N ARG A 61 8.59 2.93 7.03
CA ARG A 61 8.83 1.62 6.41
C ARG A 61 9.58 0.70 7.37
N ASP A 62 9.36 -0.61 7.24
CA ASP A 62 10.09 -1.67 7.94
C ASP A 62 11.39 -2.08 7.23
N THR A 63 11.55 -1.78 5.94
CA THR A 63 12.77 -2.12 5.19
C THR A 63 13.30 -0.92 4.40
N CYS A 64 14.62 -0.77 4.40
CA CYS A 64 15.31 0.27 3.65
C CYS A 64 15.38 -0.09 2.15
N PRO A 65 14.82 0.70 1.22
CA PRO A 65 14.89 0.41 -0.22
C PRO A 65 16.30 0.58 -0.82
N ARG A 66 17.27 1.10 -0.06
CA ARG A 66 18.67 1.25 -0.50
C ARG A 66 19.59 0.21 0.09
N CYS A 67 19.52 0.04 1.41
CA CYS A 67 20.40 -0.85 2.16
C CYS A 67 19.86 -2.27 2.22
N PHE A 68 18.56 -2.47 1.93
CA PHE A 68 17.85 -3.75 2.06
C PHE A 68 17.95 -4.36 3.48
N CYS A 69 18.21 -3.52 4.47
CA CYS A 69 18.19 -3.89 5.88
C CYS A 69 16.83 -3.54 6.50
N ASP A 70 16.51 -4.22 7.60
CA ASP A 70 15.36 -3.89 8.42
C ASP A 70 15.53 -2.53 9.11
N ILE A 71 14.41 -1.88 9.39
CA ILE A 71 14.30 -0.59 10.04
C ILE A 71 13.31 -0.71 11.20
N ASP A 72 13.84 -0.66 12.42
CA ASP A 72 13.03 -0.73 13.64
C ASP A 72 13.04 0.56 14.46
N GLU A 73 13.90 1.53 14.12
CA GLU A 73 14.01 2.80 14.84
C GLU A 73 12.90 3.76 14.40
N TRP A 74 12.08 4.19 15.37
CA TRP A 74 11.00 5.15 15.17
C TRP A 74 11.42 6.53 15.67
N VAL A 75 11.21 7.55 14.84
CA VAL A 75 11.56 8.93 15.15
C VAL A 75 10.36 9.83 14.92
N GLU A 76 10.08 10.72 15.88
CA GLU A 76 9.04 11.74 15.76
C GLU A 76 9.55 12.85 14.81
N VAL A 77 8.73 13.26 13.85
CA VAL A 77 9.13 14.21 12.77
C VAL A 77 8.36 15.54 12.79
N GLY A 78 7.74 15.89 13.92
CA GLY A 78 7.04 17.17 14.11
C GLY A 78 6.51 17.35 15.52
#